data_AF-A0A9K3DMZ4-F1
#
_entry.id   AF-A0A9K3DMZ4-F1
#
_cell.length_a   1.000
_cell.length_b   1.000
_cell.length_c   1.000
_cell.angle_alpha   90.00
_cell.angle_beta   90.00
_cell.angle_gamma   90.00
#
_symmetry.space_group_name_H-M   'P 1'
#
loop_
_entity.id
_entity.type
_entity.pdbx_description
1 polymer ?
#
loop_
_entity_poly.entity_id
_entity_poly.type
_entity_poly.pdbx_seq_one_letter_code
_entity_poly.pdbx_strand_id
1 'polypeptide(L)' 'MKMGGAFWGTRVMEIVKKHDSGGLVWKRIKLTTTRKLNAKKRIQRVWQNEAVLRACSQAPPSKTNAPASGAQQE' A
#
# COMPACT_ATOMS: atom_id res chain seq x y z
N MET A 1 -38.37 -54.10 -25.44
CA MET A 1 -37.92 -52.69 -25.48
C MET A 1 -37.06 -52.42 -24.26
N LYS A 2 -35.77 -52.12 -24.44
CA LYS A 2 -34.78 -51.95 -23.35
C LYS A 2 -34.75 -50.48 -22.90
N MET A 3 -35.26 -50.19 -21.71
CA MET A 3 -35.06 -48.91 -21.01
C MET A 3 -33.83 -49.04 -20.10
N GLY A 4 -32.62 -49.05 -20.68
CA GLY A 4 -31.40 -49.41 -19.94
C GLY A 4 -30.19 -48.55 -20.25
N GLY A 5 -30.36 -47.27 -20.60
CA GLY A 5 -29.22 -46.44 -21.04
C GLY A 5 -29.31 -44.93 -20.78
N ALA A 6 -30.39 -44.41 -20.18
CA ALA A 6 -30.59 -42.97 -20.07
C ALA A 6 -29.88 -42.28 -18.88
N PHE A 7 -29.23 -43.05 -17.98
CA PHE A 7 -28.69 -42.51 -16.72
C PHE A 7 -27.15 -42.46 -16.61
N TRP A 8 -26.41 -42.76 -17.68
CA TRP A 8 -24.93 -42.71 -17.67
C TRP A 8 -24.33 -41.44 -18.31
N GLY A 9 -25.10 -40.67 -19.08
CA GLY A 9 -24.62 -39.47 -19.77
C GLY A 9 -24.73 -38.16 -18.97
N THR A 10 -25.54 -38.12 -17.93
CA THR A 10 -25.86 -36.87 -17.20
C THR A 10 -24.82 -36.51 -16.13
N ARG A 11 -24.10 -37.50 -15.57
CA ARG A 11 -23.06 -37.25 -14.55
C ARG A 11 -21.75 -36.70 -15.12
N VAL A 12 -21.42 -37.00 -16.38
CA VAL A 12 -20.22 -36.45 -17.03
C VAL A 12 -20.36 -34.95 -17.25
N MET A 13 -21.55 -34.47 -17.63
CA MET A 13 -21.81 -33.03 -17.70
C MET A 13 -21.83 -32.39 -16.31
N GLU A 14 -22.24 -33.09 -15.26
CA GLU A 14 -22.20 -32.57 -13.88
C GLU A 14 -20.76 -32.42 -13.36
N ILE A 15 -19.87 -33.35 -13.70
CA ILE A 15 -18.42 -33.29 -13.41
C ILE A 15 -17.73 -32.21 -14.26
N VAL A 16 -18.10 -32.08 -15.54
CA VAL A 16 -17.53 -31.06 -16.45
C VAL A 16 -18.05 -29.65 -16.13
N LYS A 17 -19.26 -29.53 -15.55
CA LYS A 17 -19.89 -28.23 -15.24
C LYS A 17 -19.70 -27.74 -13.81
N LYS A 18 -19.14 -28.57 -12.92
CA LYS A 18 -18.71 -28.15 -11.58
C LYS A 18 -17.20 -28.07 -11.45
N HIS A 19 -16.58 -27.27 -12.31
CA HIS A 19 -15.49 -26.45 -11.80
C HIS A 19 -16.11 -25.14 -11.30
N ASP A 20 -16.83 -25.21 -10.17
CA ASP A 20 -17.27 -24.05 -9.39
C ASP A 20 -16.08 -23.30 -8.76
N SER A 21 -14.91 -23.29 -9.40
CA SER A 21 -13.82 -22.42 -8.99
C SER A 21 -14.08 -21.04 -9.60
N GLY A 22 -14.44 -20.09 -8.74
CA GLY A 22 -14.79 -18.72 -9.05
C GLY A 22 -14.02 -18.13 -10.23
N GLY A 23 -14.70 -18.04 -11.38
CA GLY A 23 -14.23 -17.34 -12.56
C GLY A 23 -13.82 -15.93 -12.16
N LEU A 24 -12.56 -15.59 -12.48
CA LEU A 24 -11.77 -14.48 -11.92
C LEU A 24 -11.23 -14.71 -10.50
N VAL A 25 -10.05 -15.37 -10.44
CA VAL A 25 -9.23 -15.39 -9.23
C VAL A 25 -8.60 -14.01 -9.01
N TRP A 26 -9.12 -13.27 -8.04
CA TRP A 26 -8.45 -12.06 -7.53
C TRP A 26 -7.14 -12.46 -6.87
N LYS A 27 -6.04 -12.32 -7.62
CA LYS A 27 -4.72 -12.76 -7.16
C LYS A 27 -4.30 -11.92 -5.96
N ARG A 28 -4.28 -12.53 -4.78
CA ARG A 28 -3.74 -11.92 -3.56
C ARG A 28 -2.22 -11.85 -3.67
N ILE A 29 -1.70 -10.66 -3.98
CA ILE A 29 -0.25 -10.44 -4.09
C ILE A 29 0.33 -10.32 -2.68
N LYS A 30 1.30 -11.19 -2.36
CA LYS A 30 2.03 -11.12 -1.09
C LYS A 30 2.80 -9.79 -0.95
N LEU A 31 2.97 -9.35 0.29
CA LEU A 31 3.80 -8.19 0.59
C LEU A 31 5.29 -8.56 0.42
N THR A 32 5.83 -8.29 -0.77
CA THR A 32 7.25 -8.51 -1.08
C THR A 32 8.14 -7.43 -0.49
N THR A 33 9.43 -7.71 -0.35
CA THR A 33 10.43 -6.77 0.18
C THR A 33 10.42 -5.44 -0.58
N THR A 34 10.38 -5.46 -1.91
CA THR A 34 10.31 -4.24 -2.73
C THR A 34 9.05 -3.41 -2.45
N ARG A 35 7.90 -4.05 -2.22
CA ARG A 35 6.66 -3.35 -1.81
C ARG A 35 6.80 -2.72 -0.43
N LYS A 36 7.42 -3.42 0.54
CA LYS A 36 7.70 -2.86 1.87
C LYS A 36 8.59 -1.62 1.79
N LEU A 37 9.61 -1.64 0.94
CA LEU A 37 10.49 -0.48 0.74
C LEU A 37 9.73 0.71 0.11
N ASN A 38 8.81 0.45 -0.83
CA ASN A 38 7.97 1.52 -1.38
C ASN A 38 7.04 2.12 -0.31
N ALA A 39 6.44 1.27 0.54
CA ALA A 39 5.63 1.73 1.66
C ALA A 39 6.44 2.61 2.63
N LYS A 40 7.66 2.20 2.99
CA LYS A 40 8.57 3.01 3.83
C LYS A 40 8.86 4.38 3.19
N LYS A 41 9.12 4.43 1.88
CA LYS A 41 9.34 5.69 1.15
C LYS A 41 8.10 6.59 1.18
N ARG A 42 6.89 6.04 1.02
CA ARG A 42 5.64 6.81 1.11
C ARG A 42 5.44 7.41 2.49
N ILE A 43 5.65 6.61 3.54
CA ILE A 43 5.54 7.07 4.93
C ILE A 43 6.52 8.21 5.19
N GLN A 44 7.79 8.06 4.79
CA GLN A 44 8.81 9.11 4.94
C GLN A 44 8.43 10.41 4.22
N ARG A 45 7.88 10.32 3.00
CA ARG A 45 7.40 11.50 2.26
C ARG A 45 6.27 12.21 3.00
N VAL A 46 5.32 11.47 3.55
CA VAL A 46 4.21 12.06 4.33
C VAL A 46 4.74 12.76 5.57
N TRP A 47 5.68 12.16 6.30
CA TRP A 47 6.31 12.81 7.45
C TRP A 47 7.10 14.06 7.09
N GLN A 48 7.83 14.06 5.98
CA GLN A 48 8.51 15.26 5.50
C GLN A 48 7.52 16.37 5.16
N ASN A 49 6.45 16.05 4.42
CA ASN A 49 5.41 17.01 4.09
C ASN A 49 4.74 17.57 5.34
N GLU A 50 4.43 16.71 6.31
CA GLU A 50 3.85 17.11 7.57
C GLU A 50 4.80 18.00 8.38
N ALA A 51 6.09 17.67 8.44
CA ALA A 51 7.10 18.49 9.10
C ALA A 51 7.22 19.88 8.46
N VAL A 52 7.19 19.96 7.13
CA VAL A 52 7.22 21.24 6.40
C VAL A 52 5.95 22.05 6.69
N LEU A 53 4.76 21.45 6.60
CA LEU A 53 3.50 22.15 6.88
C LEU A 53 3.45 22.66 8.32
N ARG A 54 3.90 21.84 9.28
CA ARG A 54 4.02 22.25 10.68
C ARG A 54 5.00 23.41 10.86
N ALA A 55 6.17 23.35 10.21
CA ALA A 55 7.14 24.44 10.24
C ALA A 55 6.58 25.74 9.64
N CYS A 56 5.85 25.64 8.52
CA CYS A 56 5.18 26.80 7.90
C CYS A 56 4.04 27.38 8.74
N SER A 57 3.42 26.58 9.63
CA SER A 57 2.37 27.05 10.54
C SER A 57 2.92 27.75 11.79
N GLN A 58 4.21 27.60 12.09
CA GLN A 58 4.86 28.31 13.18
C GLN A 58 5.27 29.71 12.72
N ALA A 59 5.24 30.69 13.64
CA ALA A 59 5.78 32.01 13.35
C ALA A 59 7.25 31.87 12.96
N PRO A 60 7.73 32.55 11.89
CA PRO A 60 9.11 32.46 11.47
C PRO A 60 10.01 32.87 12.65
N PRO A 61 11.14 32.17 12.90
CA PRO A 61 12.05 32.57 13.96
C PRO A 61 12.46 34.02 13.72
N SER A 62 12.11 34.89 14.67
CA SER A 62 12.49 36.30 14.65
C SER A 62 14.00 36.39 14.49
N LYS A 63 14.47 37.07 13.44
CA LYS A 63 15.88 37.41 13.27
C LYS A 63 16.33 38.22 14.49
N THR A 64 16.91 37.56 15.49
CA THR A 64 17.75 38.22 16.48
C THR A 64 19.02 38.62 15.73
N ASN A 65 19.01 39.82 15.16
CA ASN A 65 20.24 40.52 14.82
C ASN A 65 21.04 40.64 16.11
N ALA A 66 22.08 39.81 16.27
CA ALA A 66 23.06 40.00 17.32
C ALA A 66 23.81 41.32 17.02
N PRO A 67 23.78 42.34 17.91
CA PRO A 67 24.67 43.47 17.76
C PRO A 67 26.09 43.04 18.12
N ALA A 68 27.04 43.44 17.27
CA ALA A 68 28.45 43.47 17.63
C ALA A 68 28.65 44.49 18.77
N SER A 69 29.21 44.05 19.89
CA SER A 69 29.82 44.92 20.90
C SER A 69 30.85 44.12 21.69
N GLY A 70 32.07 44.66 21.75
CA GLY A 70 33.31 43.94 22.00
C GLY A 70 33.58 43.47 23.43
N ALA A 71 34.55 42.55 23.51
CA ALA A 71 35.35 42.25 24.68
C ALA A 71 36.66 41.58 24.22
N GLN A 72 37.68 42.39 23.92
CA GLN A 72 39.08 41.95 24.04
C GLN A 72 39.54 42.41 25.40
N GLN A 73 39.81 41.44 26.28
CA GLN A 73 40.47 41.62 27.57
C GLN A 73 41.98 41.79 27.35
N GLU A 74 42.55 42.60 28.23
CA GLU A 74 43.96 42.94 28.45
C GLU A 74 44.87 41.72 28.64
#